data_AF-A0A7J3MNB4-F1
#
_entry.id   AF-A0A7J3MNB4-F1
#
_cell.length_a   1.000
_cell.length_b   1.000
_cell.length_c   1.000
_cell.angle_alpha   90.00
_cell.angle_beta   90.00
_cell.angle_gamma   90.00
#
_symmetry.space_group_name_H-M   'P 1'
#
loop_
_entity.id
_entity.type
_entity.pdbx_description
1 polymer ?
#
loop_
_entity_poly.entity_id
_entity_poly.type
_entity_poly.pdbx_seq_one_letter_code
_entity_poly.pdbx_strand_id
1 'polypeptide(L)' 'MEPILIFDEKKAKEDAKELKEKILASLKAQLEEVRRKRERAIGPDAYNFYWQKEKELEKEIQKISTFPGV' A
#
# COMPACT_ATOMS: atom_id res chain seq x y z
N MET A 1 -13.05 -11.21 40.59
CA MET A 1 -13.72 -11.13 39.29
C MET A 1 -12.71 -10.61 38.30
N GLU A 2 -12.14 -11.49 37.47
CA GLU A 2 -11.27 -11.09 36.36
C GLU A 2 -12.16 -10.74 35.15
N PRO A 3 -11.96 -9.61 34.46
CA PRO A 3 -12.72 -9.29 33.26
C PRO A 3 -12.23 -10.17 32.10
N ILE A 4 -13.13 -10.97 31.54
CA ILE A 4 -12.89 -11.71 30.31
C ILE A 4 -12.76 -10.69 29.18
N LEU A 5 -11.54 -10.53 28.65
CA LEU A 5 -11.28 -9.83 27.40
C LEU A 5 -11.92 -10.63 26.26
N ILE A 6 -13.15 -10.29 25.90
CA ILE A 6 -13.78 -10.80 24.69
C ILE A 6 -13.05 -10.10 23.53
N PHE A 7 -12.04 -10.77 22.98
CA PHE A 7 -11.48 -10.42 21.69
C PHE A 7 -12.55 -10.72 20.65
N ASP A 8 -13.26 -9.68 20.23
CA ASP A 8 -14.25 -9.76 19.17
C ASP A 8 -13.52 -9.98 17.84
N GLU A 9 -13.28 -11.24 17.48
CA GLU A 9 -12.61 -11.64 16.24
C GLU A 9 -13.27 -11.03 14.99
N LYS A 10 -14.56 -10.67 15.08
CA LYS A 10 -15.28 -9.95 14.03
C LYS A 10 -14.74 -8.54 13.83
N LYS A 11 -14.48 -7.83 14.93
CA LYS A 11 -13.95 -6.45 14.91
C LYS A 11 -12.51 -6.42 14.38
N ALA A 12 -11.68 -7.36 14.80
CA ALA A 12 -10.31 -7.49 14.30
C ALA A 12 -10.21 -7.69 12.77
N LYS A 13 -11.17 -8.42 12.17
CA LYS A 13 -11.22 -8.61 10.71
C LYS A 13 -11.68 -7.36 9.95
N GLU A 14 -12.58 -6.58 10.55
CA GLU A 14 -13.05 -5.31 9.98
C GLU A 14 -11.95 -4.23 10.03
N ASP A 15 -11.27 -4.09 11.18
CA ASP A 15 -10.12 -3.21 11.36
C ASP A 15 -8.97 -3.58 10.38
N ALA A 16 -8.70 -4.87 10.19
CA ALA A 16 -7.69 -5.34 9.24
C ALA A 16 -8.04 -4.99 7.79
N LYS A 17 -9.33 -5.06 7.42
CA LYS A 17 -9.81 -4.67 6.09
C LYS A 17 -9.68 -3.16 5.88
N GLU A 18 -10.11 -2.35 6.84
CA GLU A 18 -10.00 -0.89 6.76
C GLU A 18 -8.54 -0.44 6.68
N LEU A 19 -7.66 -1.06 7.47
CA LEU A 19 -6.23 -0.81 7.43
C LEU A 19 -5.64 -1.18 6.06
N LYS A 20 -6.02 -2.32 5.49
CA LYS A 20 -5.62 -2.74 4.14
C LYS A 20 -6.04 -1.70 3.09
N GLU A 21 -7.27 -1.19 3.16
CA GLU A 21 -7.76 -0.17 2.23
C GLU A 21 -7.01 1.14 2.37
N LYS A 22 -6.73 1.59 3.60
CA LYS A 22 -5.91 2.79 3.88
C LYS A 22 -4.50 2.66 3.31
N ILE A 23 -3.86 1.50 3.51
CA ILE A 23 -2.52 1.24 2.97
C ILE A 23 -2.55 1.25 1.44
N LEU A 24 -3.51 0.57 0.81
CA LEU A 24 -3.66 0.57 -0.65
C LEU A 24 -3.90 1.98 -1.21
N ALA A 25 -4.72 2.79 -0.55
CA ALA A 25 -4.95 4.18 -0.95
C ALA A 25 -3.67 5.01 -0.86
N SER A 26 -2.90 4.87 0.23
CA SER A 26 -1.61 5.56 0.39
C SER A 26 -0.61 5.16 -0.68
N LEU A 27 -0.45 3.86 -0.94
CA LEU A 27 0.49 3.37 -1.96
C LEU A 27 0.10 3.83 -3.37
N LYS A 28 -1.20 3.87 -3.70
CA LYS A 28 -1.69 4.42 -4.97
C LYS A 28 -1.38 5.91 -5.12
N ALA A 29 -1.55 6.69 -4.05
CA ALA A 29 -1.20 8.10 -4.06
C ALA A 29 0.31 8.31 -4.27
N GLN A 30 1.15 7.51 -3.60
CA GLN A 30 2.61 7.53 -3.82
C GLN A 30 2.97 7.13 -5.26
N LEU A 31 2.30 6.12 -5.82
CA LEU A 31 2.52 5.68 -7.20
C LEU A 31 2.22 6.81 -8.20
N GLU A 32 1.12 7.53 -7.99
CA GLU A 32 0.76 8.68 -8.83
C GLU A 32 1.80 9.81 -8.72
N GLU A 33 2.27 10.12 -7.51
CA GLU A 33 3.32 11.12 -7.31
C GLU A 33 4.62 10.73 -8.02
N VAL A 34 5.04 9.46 -7.90
CA VAL A 34 6.23 8.94 -8.58
C VAL A 34 6.07 9.01 -10.09
N ARG A 35 4.90 8.69 -10.64
CA ARG A 35 4.60 8.85 -12.08
C ARG A 35 4.75 10.30 -12.54
N ARG A 36 4.16 11.25 -11.80
CA ARG A 36 4.30 12.69 -12.08
C ARG A 36 5.76 13.14 -12.03
N LYS A 37 6.54 12.65 -11.06
CA LYS A 37 7.98 12.95 -10.94
C LYS A 37 8.78 12.32 -12.08
N ARG A 38 8.43 11.12 -12.54
CA ARG A 38 9.03 10.47 -13.71
C ARG A 38 8.77 11.27 -14.99
N GLU A 39 7.54 11.73 -15.20
CA GLU A 39 7.19 12.57 -16.37
C GLU A 39 7.95 13.90 -16.38
N ARG A 40 8.24 14.46 -15.20
CA ARG A 40 9.04 15.69 -15.04
C ARG A 40 10.54 15.44 -14.95
N ALA A 41 10.98 14.18 -14.98
CA ALA A 41 12.39 13.85 -14.84
C ALA A 41 13.16 14.30 -16.08
N ILE A 42 14.20 15.09 -15.87
CA ILE A 42 15.09 15.53 -16.94
C ILE A 42 16.35 14.66 -16.87
N GLY A 43 16.52 13.82 -17.88
CA GLY A 43 17.67 12.92 -18.01
C GLY A 43 17.36 11.46 -17.67
N PRO A 44 18.13 10.52 -18.24
CA PRO A 44 17.88 9.09 -18.15
C PRO A 44 18.02 8.55 -16.72
N ASP A 45 18.95 9.07 -15.91
CA ASP A 45 19.15 8.61 -14.53
C ASP A 45 17.95 8.92 -13.64
N ALA A 46 17.45 10.16 -13.70
CA ALA A 46 16.27 10.56 -12.95
C ALA A 46 15.02 9.79 -13.41
N TYR A 47 14.87 9.59 -14.72
CA TYR A 47 13.78 8.76 -15.26
C TYR A 47 13.86 7.32 -14.74
N ASN A 48 15.03 6.69 -14.82
CA ASN A 48 15.25 5.32 -14.37
C ASN A 48 15.00 5.16 -12.87
N PHE A 49 15.43 6.14 -12.06
CA PHE A 49 15.17 6.17 -10.63
C PHE A 49 13.66 6.15 -10.32
N TYR A 50 12.87 7.04 -10.93
CA TYR A 50 11.43 7.06 -10.70
C TYR A 50 10.71 5.86 -11.35
N TRP A 51 11.22 5.33 -12.47
CA TRP A 51 10.71 4.11 -13.07
C TRP A 51 10.90 2.89 -12.16
N GLN A 52 12.07 2.75 -11.53
CA GLN A 52 12.31 1.69 -10.56
C GLN A 52 11.37 1.82 -9.35
N LYS A 53 11.25 3.02 -8.78
CA LYS A 53 10.31 3.28 -7.68
C LYS A 53 8.86 2.97 -8.05
N GLU A 54 8.44 3.29 -9.28
CA GLU A 54 7.10 2.95 -9.76
C GLU A 54 6.90 1.42 -9.75
N LYS A 55 7.88 0.66 -10.24
CA LYS A 55 7.82 -0.80 -10.26
C LYS A 55 7.83 -1.41 -8.87
N GLU A 56 8.54 -0.81 -7.92
CA GLU A 56 8.51 -1.23 -6.51
C GLU A 56 7.12 -1.03 -5.91
N LEU A 57 6.54 0.16 -6.07
CA LEU A 57 5.20 0.45 -5.58
C LEU A 57 4.12 -0.41 -6.24
N GLU A 58 4.21 -0.68 -7.54
CA GLU A 58 3.31 -1.60 -8.24
C GLU A 58 3.39 -3.02 -7.64
N LYS A 59 4.60 -3.51 -7.33
CA LYS A 59 4.79 -4.81 -6.67
C LYS A 59 4.23 -4.82 -5.25
N GLU A 60 4.41 -3.75 -4.48
CA GLU A 60 3.86 -3.64 -3.13
C GLU A 60 2.33 -3.63 -3.13
N ILE A 61 1.72 -2.83 -4.01
CA ILE A 61 0.27 -2.79 -4.21
C ILE A 61 -0.24 -4.19 -4.60
N GLN A 62 0.44 -4.86 -5.53
CA GLN A 62 0.07 -6.21 -5.94
C GLN A 62 0.17 -7.21 -4.78
N LYS A 63 1.25 -7.19 -3.99
CA LYS A 63 1.40 -8.05 -2.80
C LYS A 63 0.26 -7.88 -1.82
N ILE A 64 -0.13 -6.65 -1.53
CA ILE A 64 -1.22 -6.35 -0.59
C ILE A 64 -2.57 -6.75 -1.20
N SER A 65 -2.76 -6.53 -2.50
CA SER A 65 -4.00 -6.89 -3.20
C SER A 65 -4.19 -8.40 -3.30
N THR A 66 -3.11 -9.15 -3.55
CA THR A 66 -3.10 -10.61 -3.72
C THR A 66 -3.01 -11.37 -2.40
N PHE A 67 -2.77 -10.71 -1.26
CA PHE A 67 -2.68 -11.37 0.05
C PHE A 67 -3.99 -12.13 0.36
N PRO A 68 -3.98 -13.49 0.36
CA PRO A 68 -5.12 -14.31 0.71
C PRO A 68 -5.08 -14.51 2.23
N GLY A 69 -5.98 -13.84 2.96
CA GLY A 69 -5.92 -13.86 4.42
C GLY A 69 -6.91 -12.95 5.14
N VAL A 70 -7.82 -12.31 4.39
CA VAL A 70 -9.15 -11.91 4.86
C VAL A 70 -10.15 -12.71 4.04
#